data_AF-A0A9D1KAD8-F1
#
_entry.id   AF-A0A9D1KAD8-F1
#
_cell.length_a   1.000
_cell.length_b   1.000
_cell.length_c   1.000
_cell.angle_alpha   90.00
_cell.angle_beta   90.00
_cell.angle_gamma   90.00
#
_symmetry.space_group_name_H-M   'P 1'
#
loop_
_entity.id
_entity.type
_entity.pdbx_description
1 polymer ?
#
loop_
_entity_poly.entity_id
_entity_poly.type
_entity_poly.pdbx_seq_one_letter_code
_entity_poly.pdbx_strand_id
1 'polypeptide(L)'
;MDKTRKKYIILVIVTIVISIVALIGASYALLTITLEGDKKITLTAGILRVDFTDGNFINLDNIAPMSDSGGLKTTPYTFTITNTGNINAYYHVSLEEESTNTLPNSYLKMRLTNDQGYDSGVVKVNSYGTSTFDIKGEEILEPSDKVTYQLWMWLDENADNSAQGKEYKSKIVVTSYDREQKNSPNPPELDSNMIAVRYDGSNWVKADTSNNYWYNYDNGEWANAVTVSESSRSNYLSAEVGTVISMDDIETMWVWIPRYSYSIGSVDGTNYYGKQGDYLDSTPTVELPGEIDVKFVDTSTKDRGTAKYVVSSGINNNSWYTPDAFTFGDEELSGIWVGKFETSSSNPNAGYGGGNTAELDAMIKPNVTSWRSINVSNIHTVATKVSASGNRYGFSESMNSHAMKNSEWAVVSYLSQSRYGKLGNENYFGLNKEVYQNKSDQYITGCSYGSPSNGNTDYGCQYTYDNNIR
;
A
#
# COMPACT_ATOMS: atom_id res chain seq x y z
N MET A 1 -39.02 26.88 -73.79
CA MET A 1 -39.27 26.08 -72.58
C MET A 1 -40.57 26.54 -71.97
N ASP A 2 -41.58 25.67 -71.96
CA ASP A 2 -42.96 25.97 -71.58
C ASP A 2 -43.05 26.66 -70.21
N LYS A 3 -43.92 27.69 -70.10
CA LYS A 3 -44.10 28.54 -68.91
C LYS A 3 -44.42 27.68 -67.68
N THR A 4 -45.11 26.56 -67.90
CA THR A 4 -45.45 25.54 -66.92
C THR A 4 -44.22 24.79 -66.41
N ARG A 5 -43.32 24.37 -67.30
CA ARG A 5 -42.06 23.69 -66.95
C ARG A 5 -41.11 24.56 -66.12
N LYS A 6 -41.03 25.87 -66.42
CA LYS A 6 -40.25 26.82 -65.60
C LYS A 6 -40.78 26.93 -64.17
N LYS A 7 -42.11 26.94 -63.97
CA LYS A 7 -42.72 26.97 -62.63
C LYS A 7 -42.37 25.71 -61.83
N TYR A 8 -42.44 24.53 -62.43
CA TYR A 8 -42.10 23.28 -61.74
C TYR A 8 -40.61 23.20 -61.35
N ILE A 9 -39.71 23.64 -62.24
CA ILE A 9 -38.27 23.67 -61.93
C ILE A 9 -37.96 24.63 -60.77
N ILE A 10 -38.59 25.81 -60.75
CA ILE A 10 -38.44 26.76 -59.64
C ILE A 10 -38.97 26.16 -58.33
N LEU A 11 -40.10 25.46 -58.37
CA LEU A 11 -40.71 24.86 -57.17
C LEU A 11 -39.84 23.74 -56.57
N VAL A 12 -39.19 22.94 -57.43
CA VAL A 12 -38.23 21.89 -57.02
C VAL A 12 -36.96 22.49 -56.42
N ILE A 13 -36.42 23.57 -57.01
CA ILE A 13 -35.24 24.25 -56.46
C ILE A 13 -35.54 24.84 -55.09
N VAL A 14 -36.72 25.47 -54.91
CA VAL A 14 -37.14 26.02 -53.62
C VAL A 14 -37.29 24.92 -52.56
N THR A 15 -37.85 23.75 -52.92
CA THR A 15 -37.97 22.63 -51.96
C THR A 15 -36.61 22.06 -51.57
N ILE A 16 -35.66 21.92 -52.51
CA ILE A 16 -34.30 21.47 -52.20
C ILE A 16 -33.59 22.45 -51.27
N VAL A 17 -33.73 23.76 -51.51
CA VAL A 17 -33.12 24.79 -50.65
C VAL A 17 -33.72 24.77 -49.24
N ILE A 18 -35.04 24.59 -49.09
CA ILE A 18 -35.69 24.48 -47.78
C ILE A 18 -35.19 23.23 -47.03
N SER A 19 -35.04 22.09 -47.71
CA SER A 19 -34.50 20.86 -47.12
C SER A 19 -33.05 21.02 -46.66
N ILE A 20 -32.22 21.73 -47.42
CA ILE A 20 -30.83 22.02 -47.05
C ILE A 20 -30.75 22.96 -45.84
N VAL A 21 -31.60 23.99 -45.78
CA VAL A 21 -31.67 24.91 -44.61
C VAL A 21 -32.17 24.17 -43.37
N ALA A 22 -33.14 23.26 -43.50
CA ALA A 22 -33.61 22.42 -42.40
C ALA A 22 -32.53 21.44 -41.90
N LEU A 23 -31.73 20.87 -42.80
CA LEU A 23 -30.58 20.00 -42.45
C LEU A 23 -29.47 20.79 -41.74
N ILE A 24 -29.17 22.01 -42.18
CA ILE A 24 -28.19 22.88 -41.51
C ILE A 24 -28.72 23.33 -40.14
N GLY A 25 -30.02 23.62 -40.01
CA GLY A 25 -30.67 23.95 -38.73
C GLY A 25 -30.69 22.78 -37.75
N ALA A 26 -30.98 21.56 -38.22
CA ALA A 26 -30.89 20.35 -37.40
C ALA A 26 -29.44 20.03 -36.99
N SER A 27 -28.46 20.30 -37.86
CA SER A 27 -27.04 20.09 -37.56
C SER A 27 -26.47 21.14 -36.59
N TYR A 28 -27.01 22.36 -36.56
CA TYR A 28 -26.67 23.37 -35.54
C TYR A 28 -27.41 23.13 -34.21
N ALA A 29 -28.55 22.45 -34.21
CA ALA A 29 -29.25 22.04 -32.99
C ALA A 29 -28.64 20.78 -32.34
N LEU A 30 -27.83 19.99 -33.06
CA LEU A 30 -27.31 18.70 -32.58
C LEU A 30 -25.97 18.78 -31.82
N LEU A 31 -25.37 19.96 -31.64
CA LEU A 31 -24.17 20.08 -30.81
C LEU A 31 -23.97 21.51 -30.27
N THR A 32 -24.96 22.03 -29.55
CA THR A 32 -24.70 23.12 -28.60
C THR A 32 -25.63 22.92 -27.41
N ILE A 33 -25.21 22.02 -26.53
CA ILE A 33 -25.79 21.90 -25.19
C ILE A 33 -25.42 23.20 -24.46
N THR A 34 -26.35 24.15 -24.43
CA THR A 34 -26.29 25.29 -23.52
C THR A 34 -27.07 24.86 -22.29
N LEU A 35 -26.36 24.34 -21.28
CA LEU A 35 -26.95 23.99 -19.98
C LEU A 35 -27.13 25.27 -19.16
N GLU A 36 -28.26 25.94 -19.34
CA GLU A 36 -28.83 26.82 -18.32
C GLU A 36 -29.93 26.06 -17.58
N GLY A 37 -29.60 25.55 -16.40
CA GLY A 37 -30.51 24.84 -15.50
C GLY A 37 -29.70 24.04 -14.47
N ASP A 38 -29.75 24.49 -13.21
CA ASP A 38 -29.15 23.94 -11.97
C ASP A 38 -27.88 23.08 -12.12
N LYS A 39 -26.75 23.60 -11.59
CA LYS A 39 -25.35 23.10 -11.64
C LYS A 39 -25.09 21.71 -11.02
N LYS A 40 -25.98 20.73 -11.23
CA LYS A 40 -25.76 19.36 -10.78
C LYS A 40 -24.97 18.59 -11.84
N ILE A 41 -23.72 18.27 -11.54
CA ILE A 41 -22.92 17.34 -12.33
C ILE A 41 -23.00 15.99 -11.64
N THR A 42 -23.52 14.98 -12.34
CA THR A 42 -23.49 13.60 -11.89
C THR A 42 -22.44 12.84 -12.69
N LEU A 43 -21.45 12.26 -12.02
CA LEU A 43 -20.44 11.39 -12.61
C LEU A 43 -20.65 9.95 -12.13
N THR A 44 -20.48 8.98 -13.03
CA THR A 44 -20.57 7.55 -12.69
C THR A 44 -19.21 6.90 -12.88
N ALA A 45 -18.69 6.29 -11.82
CA ALA A 45 -17.46 5.49 -11.83
C ALA A 45 -17.79 4.09 -11.26
N GLY A 46 -17.89 3.09 -12.13
CA GLY A 46 -18.32 1.75 -11.74
C GLY A 46 -19.70 1.74 -11.07
N ILE A 47 -19.76 1.26 -9.82
CA ILE A 47 -20.97 1.24 -8.97
C ILE A 47 -21.18 2.52 -8.15
N LEU A 48 -20.28 3.49 -8.24
CA LEU A 48 -20.40 4.77 -7.55
C LEU A 48 -21.02 5.83 -8.46
N ARG A 49 -22.00 6.53 -7.90
CA ARG A 49 -22.54 7.77 -8.44
C ARG A 49 -22.09 8.92 -7.58
N VAL A 50 -21.55 9.95 -8.21
CA VAL A 50 -21.08 11.16 -7.54
C VAL A 50 -21.89 12.35 -8.02
N ASP A 51 -22.63 12.96 -7.11
CA ASP A 51 -23.50 14.10 -7.38
C ASP A 51 -22.86 15.38 -6.80
N PHE A 52 -22.44 16.30 -7.67
CA PHE A 52 -21.90 17.61 -7.31
C PHE A 52 -23.02 18.65 -7.26
N THR A 53 -23.03 19.52 -6.25
CA THR A 53 -24.04 20.59 -6.14
C THR A 53 -23.75 21.79 -7.04
N ASP A 54 -22.47 22.15 -7.20
CA ASP A 54 -22.01 23.34 -7.93
C ASP A 54 -20.97 23.01 -9.02
N GLY A 55 -20.86 21.73 -9.39
CA GLY A 55 -19.81 21.18 -10.24
C GLY A 55 -18.60 20.65 -9.47
N ASN A 56 -17.66 20.06 -10.19
CA ASN A 56 -16.48 19.38 -9.64
C ASN A 56 -15.17 20.17 -9.76
N PHE A 57 -15.22 21.36 -10.34
CA PHE A 57 -14.06 22.25 -10.44
C PHE A 57 -14.00 23.19 -9.25
N ILE A 58 -12.80 23.28 -8.68
CA ILE A 58 -12.41 24.31 -7.73
C ILE A 58 -11.68 25.37 -8.54
N ASN A 59 -12.14 26.62 -8.43
CA ASN A 59 -11.51 27.75 -9.09
C ASN A 59 -11.37 28.90 -8.09
N LEU A 60 -10.14 29.20 -7.74
CA LEU A 60 -9.75 30.29 -6.85
C LEU A 60 -9.01 31.35 -7.67
N ASP A 61 -9.78 32.28 -8.23
CA ASP A 61 -9.26 33.39 -9.05
C ASP A 61 -9.13 34.66 -8.20
N ASN A 62 -7.90 35.18 -8.12
CA ASN A 62 -7.57 36.45 -7.48
C ASN A 62 -8.19 36.64 -6.08
N ILE A 63 -8.15 35.57 -5.27
CA ILE A 63 -8.75 35.56 -3.93
C ILE A 63 -7.87 36.35 -2.94
N ALA A 64 -8.53 37.12 -2.07
CA ALA A 64 -7.84 37.81 -0.98
C ALA A 64 -7.49 36.82 0.17
N PRO A 65 -6.31 36.94 0.80
CA PRO A 65 -5.95 36.16 1.98
C PRO A 65 -7.02 36.28 3.08
N MET A 66 -7.33 35.19 3.77
CA MET A 66 -8.31 35.20 4.85
C MET A 66 -7.95 34.27 6.01
N SER A 67 -8.38 34.67 7.21
CA SER A 67 -8.25 33.84 8.41
C SER A 67 -9.07 32.55 8.30
N ASP A 68 -8.75 31.56 9.11
CA ASP A 68 -9.47 30.28 9.14
C ASP A 68 -10.96 30.46 9.47
N SER A 69 -11.30 31.43 10.34
CA SER A 69 -12.71 31.78 10.62
C SER A 69 -13.42 32.40 9.41
N GLY A 70 -12.69 33.12 8.56
CA GLY A 70 -13.19 33.66 7.30
C GLY A 70 -13.38 32.56 6.24
N GLY A 71 -12.38 31.70 6.09
CA GLY A 71 -12.39 30.55 5.18
C GLY A 71 -13.57 29.63 5.40
N LEU A 72 -13.89 29.33 6.66
CA LEU A 72 -15.03 28.48 7.04
C LEU A 72 -16.41 29.12 6.83
N LYS A 73 -16.48 30.42 6.53
CA LYS A 73 -17.74 31.11 6.15
C LYS A 73 -17.97 31.11 4.64
N THR A 74 -17.00 30.65 3.85
CA THR A 74 -17.18 30.50 2.40
C THR A 74 -18.15 29.35 2.10
N THR A 75 -18.74 29.37 0.92
CA THR A 75 -19.60 28.27 0.46
C THR A 75 -18.73 27.06 0.14
N PRO A 76 -18.96 25.89 0.78
CA PRO A 76 -18.17 24.70 0.51
C PRO A 76 -18.52 24.06 -0.84
N TYR A 77 -17.54 23.44 -1.47
CA TYR A 77 -17.77 22.48 -2.56
C TYR A 77 -18.44 21.24 -1.98
N THR A 78 -19.70 21.02 -2.34
CA THR A 78 -20.52 19.93 -1.80
C THR A 78 -20.73 18.84 -2.83
N PHE A 79 -20.36 17.61 -2.49
CA PHE A 79 -20.53 16.43 -3.33
C PHE A 79 -21.01 15.22 -2.53
N THR A 80 -21.91 14.43 -3.11
CA THR A 80 -22.46 13.21 -2.50
C THR A 80 -21.97 12.00 -3.28
N ILE A 81 -21.37 11.04 -2.59
CA ILE A 81 -20.98 9.75 -3.16
C ILE A 81 -22.05 8.74 -2.74
N THR A 82 -22.65 8.07 -3.71
CA THR A 82 -23.69 7.06 -3.49
C THR A 82 -23.24 5.73 -4.07
N ASN A 83 -23.33 4.67 -3.29
CA ASN A 83 -23.18 3.31 -3.79
C ASN A 83 -24.49 2.87 -4.45
N THR A 84 -24.47 2.77 -5.77
CA THR A 84 -25.62 2.35 -6.57
C THR A 84 -25.64 0.84 -6.88
N GLY A 85 -24.63 0.11 -6.40
CA GLY A 85 -24.50 -1.33 -6.57
C GLY A 85 -25.08 -2.14 -5.41
N ASN A 86 -24.90 -3.46 -5.53
CA ASN A 86 -25.40 -4.45 -4.57
C ASN A 86 -24.27 -5.05 -3.70
N ILE A 87 -23.06 -4.51 -3.83
CA ILE A 87 -21.85 -4.91 -3.10
C ILE A 87 -21.20 -3.65 -2.51
N ASN A 88 -20.33 -3.81 -1.50
CA ASN A 88 -19.58 -2.68 -0.95
C ASN A 88 -18.75 -1.99 -2.04
N ALA A 89 -18.76 -0.66 -2.06
CA ALA A 89 -17.96 0.14 -2.96
C ALA A 89 -16.77 0.74 -2.21
N TYR A 90 -15.61 0.71 -2.84
CA TYR A 90 -14.37 1.28 -2.32
C TYR A 90 -13.96 2.48 -3.15
N TYR A 91 -13.53 3.55 -2.48
CA TYR A 91 -13.13 4.78 -3.14
C TYR A 91 -12.11 5.57 -2.35
N HIS A 92 -11.42 6.47 -3.03
CA HIS A 92 -10.71 7.59 -2.43
C HIS A 92 -11.17 8.90 -3.08
N VAL A 93 -10.91 10.02 -2.41
CA VAL A 93 -11.18 11.37 -2.93
C VAL A 93 -9.86 12.09 -3.09
N SER A 94 -9.59 12.54 -4.31
CA SER A 94 -8.38 13.26 -4.69
C SER A 94 -8.69 14.66 -5.22
N LEU A 95 -7.68 15.51 -5.22
CA LEU A 95 -7.65 16.73 -6.02
C LEU A 95 -6.65 16.56 -7.16
N GLU A 96 -7.08 16.91 -8.37
CA GLU A 96 -6.24 16.96 -9.57
C GLU A 96 -6.03 18.42 -9.96
N GLU A 97 -4.81 18.93 -9.76
CA GLU A 97 -4.42 20.30 -10.05
C GLU A 97 -4.23 20.52 -11.56
N GLU A 98 -4.67 21.68 -12.05
CA GLU A 98 -4.35 22.07 -13.43
C GLU A 98 -2.88 22.46 -13.55
N SER A 99 -2.21 21.96 -14.58
CA SER A 99 -0.81 22.28 -14.88
C SER A 99 -0.57 23.77 -15.21
N THR A 100 -1.65 24.51 -15.48
CA THR A 100 -1.66 25.95 -15.76
C THR A 100 -1.72 26.81 -14.48
N ASN A 101 -1.80 26.21 -13.30
CA ASN A 101 -1.84 26.94 -12.03
C ASN A 101 -0.64 27.87 -11.86
N THR A 102 -0.92 29.10 -11.47
CA THR A 102 0.11 30.10 -11.18
C THR A 102 0.33 30.28 -9.68
N LEU A 103 -0.69 29.99 -8.86
CA LEU A 103 -0.67 30.01 -7.40
C LEU A 103 -0.22 28.64 -6.84
N PRO A 104 0.92 28.57 -6.13
CA PRO A 104 1.33 27.35 -5.44
C PRO A 104 0.33 26.95 -4.35
N ASN A 105 0.05 25.65 -4.24
CA ASN A 105 -0.88 25.13 -3.24
C ASN A 105 -0.38 25.25 -1.79
N SER A 106 0.89 25.60 -1.56
CA SER A 106 1.46 25.88 -0.23
C SER A 106 0.88 27.13 0.45
N TYR A 107 0.23 28.00 -0.33
CA TYR A 107 -0.51 29.15 0.15
C TYR A 107 -1.99 28.85 0.46
N LEU A 108 -2.46 27.64 0.18
CA LEU A 108 -3.85 27.26 0.38
C LEU A 108 -4.04 26.46 1.66
N LYS A 109 -5.16 26.72 2.33
CA LYS A 109 -5.69 25.89 3.40
C LYS A 109 -7.01 25.28 2.98
N MET A 110 -7.33 24.13 3.55
CA MET A 110 -8.58 23.44 3.32
C MET A 110 -9.12 22.79 4.59
N ARG A 111 -10.40 22.45 4.55
CA ARG A 111 -11.06 21.55 5.51
C ARG A 111 -12.06 20.68 4.76
N LEU A 112 -11.99 19.37 4.96
CA LEU A 112 -12.93 18.41 4.40
C LEU A 112 -13.72 17.78 5.56
N THR A 113 -15.04 17.83 5.49
CA THR A 113 -15.93 17.14 6.45
C THR A 113 -16.91 16.23 5.72
N ASN A 114 -17.49 15.27 6.43
CA ASN A 114 -18.65 14.52 5.92
C ASN A 114 -19.79 14.38 6.93
N ASP A 115 -20.96 13.97 6.44
CA ASP A 115 -22.17 13.72 7.24
C ASP A 115 -22.11 12.45 8.11
N GLN A 116 -21.00 11.72 8.09
CA GLN A 116 -20.72 10.54 8.92
C GLN A 116 -19.68 10.80 10.04
N GLY A 117 -19.32 12.07 10.26
CA GLY A 117 -18.46 12.47 11.39
C GLY A 117 -16.96 12.59 11.08
N TYR A 118 -16.54 12.46 9.82
CA TYR A 118 -15.16 12.77 9.42
C TYR A 118 -14.95 14.29 9.38
N ASP A 119 -13.78 14.72 9.86
CA ASP A 119 -13.30 16.10 9.79
C ASP A 119 -11.77 16.09 9.71
N SER A 120 -11.20 16.63 8.63
CA SER A 120 -9.75 16.76 8.47
C SER A 120 -9.13 17.78 9.42
N GLY A 121 -9.94 18.62 10.06
CA GLY A 121 -9.47 19.89 10.63
C GLY A 121 -8.99 20.85 9.54
N VAL A 122 -8.45 21.99 9.96
CA VAL A 122 -7.85 22.96 9.03
C VAL A 122 -6.41 22.55 8.75
N VAL A 123 -6.11 22.28 7.49
CA VAL A 123 -4.80 21.77 7.02
C VAL A 123 -4.32 22.54 5.80
N LYS A 124 -3.01 22.57 5.56
CA LYS A 124 -2.45 23.16 4.34
C LYS A 124 -2.60 22.17 3.18
N VAL A 125 -2.95 22.65 1.99
CA VAL A 125 -3.17 21.77 0.83
C VAL A 125 -1.89 21.01 0.45
N ASN A 126 -0.73 21.66 0.52
CA ASN A 126 0.55 21.05 0.18
C ASN A 126 1.02 19.94 1.14
N SER A 127 0.35 19.70 2.27
CA SER A 127 0.67 18.53 3.13
C SER A 127 0.19 17.21 2.52
N TYR A 128 -0.73 17.25 1.55
CA TYR A 128 -1.20 16.07 0.84
C TYR A 128 -0.39 15.75 -0.41
N GLY A 129 0.19 16.77 -1.08
CA GLY A 129 1.02 16.58 -2.27
C GLY A 129 0.90 17.72 -3.28
N THR A 130 1.25 17.42 -4.53
CA THR A 130 1.19 18.31 -5.69
C THR A 130 0.71 17.54 -6.92
N SER A 131 0.18 18.21 -7.94
CA SER A 131 -0.42 17.58 -9.13
C SER A 131 -1.68 16.79 -8.75
N THR A 132 -1.59 15.50 -8.49
CA THR A 132 -2.73 14.67 -8.06
C THR A 132 -2.42 14.08 -6.70
N PHE A 133 -3.30 14.32 -5.72
CA PHE A 133 -3.11 13.85 -4.35
C PHE A 133 -4.43 13.54 -3.65
N ASP A 134 -4.40 12.57 -2.75
CA ASP A 134 -5.57 12.14 -1.99
C ASP A 134 -5.82 13.07 -0.80
N ILE A 135 -7.04 13.61 -0.72
CA ILE A 135 -7.51 14.40 0.42
C ILE A 135 -8.35 13.57 1.40
N LYS A 136 -8.83 12.41 0.93
CA LYS A 136 -9.40 11.35 1.73
C LYS A 136 -8.95 10.03 1.11
N GLY A 137 -8.21 9.23 1.88
CA GLY A 137 -7.74 7.93 1.45
C GLY A 137 -8.89 6.92 1.28
N GLU A 138 -8.53 5.64 1.32
CA GLU A 138 -9.48 4.54 1.17
C GLU A 138 -10.67 4.62 2.13
N GLU A 139 -11.87 4.57 1.57
CA GLU A 139 -13.15 4.54 2.26
C GLU A 139 -14.05 3.44 1.68
N ILE A 140 -15.00 3.00 2.52
CA ILE A 140 -15.98 1.98 2.15
C ILE A 140 -17.40 2.54 2.23
N LEU A 141 -18.25 2.14 1.29
CA LEU A 141 -19.66 2.50 1.27
C LEU A 141 -20.50 1.24 1.04
N GLU A 142 -21.35 0.87 2.00
CA GLU A 142 -22.22 -0.30 1.89
C GLU A 142 -23.26 -0.13 0.76
N PRO A 143 -23.91 -1.22 0.28
CA PRO A 143 -24.90 -1.13 -0.78
C PRO A 143 -26.02 -0.15 -0.42
N SER A 144 -26.34 0.76 -1.35
CA SER A 144 -27.35 1.82 -1.17
C SER A 144 -26.99 2.93 -0.17
N ASP A 145 -25.84 2.85 0.49
CA ASP A 145 -25.38 3.94 1.36
C ASP A 145 -24.87 5.12 0.54
N LYS A 146 -24.84 6.27 1.23
CA LYS A 146 -24.31 7.52 0.70
C LYS A 146 -23.60 8.31 1.78
N VAL A 147 -22.65 9.11 1.34
CA VAL A 147 -21.90 10.03 2.18
C VAL A 147 -21.79 11.37 1.47
N THR A 148 -22.02 12.44 2.21
CA THR A 148 -21.99 13.81 1.70
C THR A 148 -20.76 14.50 2.25
N TYR A 149 -19.87 14.94 1.36
CA TYR A 149 -18.68 15.69 1.70
C TYR A 149 -18.88 17.18 1.47
N GLN A 150 -18.25 17.98 2.33
CA GLN A 150 -18.13 19.43 2.20
C GLN A 150 -16.66 19.82 2.28
N LEU A 151 -16.17 20.46 1.22
CA LEU A 151 -14.80 20.93 1.11
C LEU A 151 -14.76 22.46 1.12
N TRP A 152 -14.10 23.04 2.12
CA TRP A 152 -13.72 24.45 2.13
C TRP A 152 -12.27 24.58 1.67
N MET A 153 -11.97 25.59 0.85
CA MET A 153 -10.61 25.93 0.45
C MET A 153 -10.46 27.45 0.33
N TRP A 154 -9.37 27.99 0.87
CA TRP A 154 -9.11 29.42 0.86
C TRP A 154 -7.61 29.73 0.85
N LEU A 155 -7.29 30.99 0.48
CA LEU A 155 -5.94 31.52 0.55
C LEU A 155 -5.59 31.87 2.02
N ASP A 156 -4.51 31.29 2.52
CA ASP A 156 -4.00 31.50 3.89
C ASP A 156 -3.73 32.98 4.15
N GLU A 157 -4.15 33.50 5.31
CA GLU A 157 -3.88 34.89 5.73
C GLU A 157 -2.40 35.26 5.73
N ASN A 158 -1.52 34.25 5.85
CA ASN A 158 -0.07 34.41 5.82
C ASN A 158 0.52 34.39 4.39
N ALA A 159 -0.31 34.35 3.35
CA ALA A 159 0.16 34.41 1.97
C ALA A 159 0.84 35.75 1.68
N ASP A 160 2.06 35.69 1.13
CA ASP A 160 2.84 36.87 0.80
C ASP A 160 2.44 37.50 -0.56
N ASN A 161 3.09 38.61 -0.91
CA ASN A 161 2.82 39.33 -2.16
C ASN A 161 3.04 38.48 -3.43
N SER A 162 3.78 37.37 -3.36
CA SER A 162 3.99 36.48 -4.50
C SER A 162 2.75 35.65 -4.84
N ALA A 163 1.74 35.60 -3.98
CA ALA A 163 0.44 34.98 -4.24
C ALA A 163 -0.56 35.91 -4.96
N GLN A 164 -0.29 37.23 -5.01
CA GLN A 164 -1.22 38.22 -5.53
C GLN A 164 -1.44 38.09 -7.05
N GLY A 165 -2.70 38.15 -7.49
CA GLY A 165 -3.06 38.10 -8.91
C GLY A 165 -2.83 36.75 -9.59
N LYS A 166 -2.60 35.69 -8.79
CA LYS A 166 -2.44 34.32 -9.26
C LYS A 166 -3.74 33.54 -9.08
N GLU A 167 -3.82 32.44 -9.81
CA GLU A 167 -4.98 31.55 -9.82
C GLU A 167 -4.60 30.11 -9.44
N TYR A 168 -5.53 29.44 -8.77
CA TYR A 168 -5.49 28.02 -8.50
C TYR A 168 -6.78 27.34 -8.98
N LYS A 169 -6.62 26.29 -9.76
CA LYS A 169 -7.67 25.45 -10.33
C LYS A 169 -7.35 24.00 -10.05
N SER A 170 -8.35 23.27 -9.57
CA SER A 170 -8.26 21.82 -9.42
C SER A 170 -9.62 21.18 -9.61
N LYS A 171 -9.63 19.86 -9.77
CA LYS A 171 -10.84 19.06 -9.91
C LYS A 171 -10.94 18.07 -8.76
N ILE A 172 -12.13 17.98 -8.17
CA ILE A 172 -12.46 16.92 -7.23
C ILE A 172 -12.66 15.63 -8.04
N VAL A 173 -11.84 14.63 -7.75
CA VAL A 173 -11.87 13.32 -8.38
C VAL A 173 -12.25 12.29 -7.33
N VAL A 174 -13.29 11.50 -7.63
CA VAL A 174 -13.65 10.32 -6.85
C VAL A 174 -13.34 9.13 -7.72
N THR A 175 -12.38 8.33 -7.29
CA THR A 175 -11.97 7.13 -8.02
C THR A 175 -12.55 5.93 -7.29
N SER A 176 -13.46 5.22 -7.95
CA SER A 176 -13.82 3.87 -7.52
C SER A 176 -12.69 2.92 -7.89
N TYR A 177 -12.35 2.01 -7.00
CA TYR A 177 -11.55 0.85 -7.36
C TYR A 177 -12.29 -0.39 -6.91
N ASP A 178 -12.23 -1.42 -7.76
CA ASP A 178 -12.62 -2.74 -7.31
C ASP A 178 -11.54 -3.18 -6.32
N ARG A 179 -11.83 -3.07 -5.04
CA ARG A 179 -11.26 -4.05 -4.13
C ARG A 179 -11.93 -5.35 -4.59
N GLU A 180 -11.19 -6.23 -5.24
CA GLU A 180 -11.45 -7.62 -4.93
C GLU A 180 -11.47 -7.68 -3.39
N GLN A 181 -12.65 -7.87 -2.79
CA GLN A 181 -12.77 -8.28 -1.39
C GLN A 181 -12.15 -9.69 -1.32
N LYS A 182 -10.82 -9.75 -1.40
CA LYS A 182 -10.01 -10.97 -1.31
C LYS A 182 -8.51 -10.77 -1.35
N ASN A 183 -7.98 -9.54 -1.34
CA ASN A 183 -6.53 -9.34 -1.44
C ASN A 183 -5.96 -8.25 -0.50
N SER A 184 -6.66 -7.87 0.57
CA SER A 184 -6.03 -7.08 1.63
C SER A 184 -5.41 -8.00 2.69
N PRO A 185 -4.17 -7.77 3.13
CA PRO A 185 -3.53 -8.58 4.16
C PRO A 185 -4.28 -8.45 5.49
N ASN A 186 -4.38 -9.55 6.24
CA ASN A 186 -4.88 -9.47 7.62
C ASN A 186 -3.97 -8.56 8.44
N PRO A 187 -4.54 -7.72 9.33
CA PRO A 187 -3.76 -6.82 10.16
C PRO A 187 -2.83 -7.60 11.10
N PRO A 188 -1.65 -7.06 11.43
CA PRO A 188 -0.74 -7.67 12.39
C PRO A 188 -1.37 -7.73 13.79
N GLU A 189 -1.32 -8.92 14.40
CA GLU A 189 -1.71 -9.12 15.80
C GLU A 189 -0.47 -9.01 16.69
N LEU A 190 -0.34 -7.90 17.41
CA LEU A 190 0.82 -7.64 18.26
C LEU A 190 0.75 -8.46 19.56
N ASP A 191 1.82 -9.19 19.86
CA ASP A 191 2.01 -9.79 21.18
C ASP A 191 2.31 -8.73 22.25
N SER A 192 2.18 -9.15 23.51
CA SER A 192 2.46 -8.29 24.66
C SER A 192 3.85 -7.67 24.56
N ASN A 193 3.92 -6.34 24.74
CA ASN A 193 5.14 -5.53 24.71
C ASN A 193 5.86 -5.43 23.35
N MET A 194 5.26 -5.91 22.25
CA MET A 194 5.69 -5.51 20.91
C MET A 194 5.30 -4.07 20.62
N ILE A 195 6.24 -3.31 20.09
CA ILE A 195 6.03 -1.93 19.65
C ILE A 195 6.03 -1.95 18.12
N ALA A 196 4.89 -1.67 17.50
CA ALA A 196 4.83 -1.48 16.05
C ALA A 196 5.71 -0.30 15.65
N VAL A 197 6.47 -0.48 14.56
CA VAL A 197 7.38 0.54 14.05
C VAL A 197 7.27 0.64 12.53
N ARG A 198 7.52 1.85 12.02
CA ARG A 198 7.76 2.08 10.60
C ARG A 198 9.08 2.78 10.40
N TYR A 199 9.67 2.60 9.23
CA TYR A 199 10.85 3.36 8.83
C TYR A 199 10.39 4.69 8.22
N ASP A 200 10.91 5.81 8.70
CA ASP A 200 10.55 7.15 8.21
C ASP A 200 11.46 7.67 7.08
N GLY A 201 12.38 6.82 6.60
CA GLY A 201 13.43 7.17 5.64
C GLY A 201 14.79 7.41 6.30
N SER A 202 14.86 7.54 7.62
CA SER A 202 16.11 7.69 8.37
C SER A 202 16.17 6.87 9.65
N ASN A 203 15.04 6.70 10.34
CA ASN A 203 14.94 6.07 11.64
C ASN A 203 13.75 5.11 11.72
N TRP A 204 13.84 4.17 12.65
CA TRP A 204 12.66 3.44 13.14
C TRP A 204 11.90 4.31 14.12
N VAL A 205 10.64 4.58 13.80
CA VAL A 205 9.74 5.37 14.64
C VAL A 205 8.55 4.55 15.04
N LYS A 206 8.00 4.84 16.23
CA LYS A 206 6.78 4.22 16.73
C LYS A 206 5.63 4.45 15.74
N ALA A 207 5.03 3.36 15.28
CA ALA A 207 3.91 3.40 14.36
C ALA A 207 2.60 3.77 15.05
N ASP A 208 1.66 4.29 14.26
CA ASP A 208 0.27 4.44 14.69
C ASP A 208 -0.49 3.16 14.37
N THR A 209 -0.88 2.41 15.39
CA THR A 209 -1.65 1.17 15.22
C THR A 209 -3.16 1.41 15.15
N SER A 210 -3.62 2.65 15.34
CA SER A 210 -5.04 3.01 15.20
C SER A 210 -5.46 3.21 13.74
N ASN A 211 -4.49 3.31 12.84
CA ASN A 211 -4.70 3.36 11.40
C ASN A 211 -3.80 2.34 10.69
N ASN A 212 -4.10 2.05 9.42
CA ASN A 212 -3.33 1.10 8.61
C ASN A 212 -2.16 1.77 7.86
N TYR A 213 -1.72 2.99 8.24
CA TYR A 213 -0.69 3.73 7.49
C TYR A 213 0.76 3.34 7.83
N TRP A 214 0.97 2.28 8.60
CA TRP A 214 2.31 1.82 8.97
C TRP A 214 2.78 0.56 8.21
N TYR A 215 1.91 0.01 7.35
CA TYR A 215 2.24 -1.01 6.37
C TYR A 215 1.32 -0.93 5.15
N ASN A 216 1.86 -1.26 4.00
CA ASN A 216 1.14 -1.43 2.74
C ASN A 216 1.91 -2.44 1.87
N TYR A 217 1.41 -3.67 1.79
CA TYR A 217 2.08 -4.75 1.06
C TYR A 217 2.04 -4.54 -0.46
N ASP A 218 1.07 -3.78 -0.98
CA ASP A 218 1.06 -3.39 -2.40
C ASP A 218 2.20 -2.42 -2.73
N ASN A 219 2.60 -1.59 -1.78
CA ASN A 219 3.72 -0.66 -1.92
C ASN A 219 5.06 -1.24 -1.43
N GLY A 220 5.11 -2.51 -1.04
CA GLY A 220 6.32 -3.13 -0.46
C GLY A 220 6.69 -2.60 0.93
N GLU A 221 5.74 -1.98 1.64
CA GLU A 221 5.88 -1.48 3.00
C GLU A 221 5.38 -2.56 3.98
N TRP A 222 6.25 -3.44 4.43
CA TRP A 222 5.86 -4.53 5.33
C TRP A 222 5.64 -4.06 6.77
N ALA A 223 4.73 -4.71 7.50
CA ALA A 223 4.53 -4.41 8.93
C ALA A 223 5.72 -4.92 9.76
N ASN A 224 6.29 -4.03 10.58
CA ASN A 224 7.42 -4.32 11.46
C ASN A 224 7.11 -4.01 12.92
N ALA A 225 7.68 -4.80 13.83
CA ALA A 225 7.59 -4.53 15.25
C ALA A 225 8.90 -4.84 15.95
N VAL A 226 9.12 -4.20 17.09
CA VAL A 226 10.32 -4.41 17.90
C VAL A 226 9.96 -4.71 19.34
N THR A 227 10.87 -5.40 20.02
CA THR A 227 10.95 -5.36 21.48
C THR A 227 12.24 -4.67 21.90
N VAL A 228 12.19 -4.08 23.09
CA VAL A 228 13.27 -3.28 23.65
C VAL A 228 13.66 -3.78 25.04
N SER A 229 14.82 -3.33 25.51
CA SER A 229 15.33 -3.65 26.83
C SER A 229 14.35 -3.27 27.94
N GLU A 230 14.39 -3.98 29.07
CA GLU A 230 13.50 -3.74 30.20
C GLU A 230 13.55 -2.28 30.71
N SER A 231 14.73 -1.67 30.68
CA SER A 231 14.95 -0.29 31.14
C SER A 231 14.27 0.77 30.27
N SER A 232 14.08 0.52 28.97
CA SER A 232 13.47 1.50 28.04
C SER A 232 12.04 1.16 27.64
N ARG A 233 11.57 -0.07 27.92
CA ARG A 233 10.25 -0.58 27.52
C ARG A 233 9.08 0.30 27.91
N SER A 234 8.95 0.69 29.18
CA SER A 234 7.81 1.49 29.65
C SER A 234 7.75 2.87 28.97
N ASN A 235 8.92 3.47 28.71
CA ASN A 235 9.04 4.75 28.02
C ASN A 235 8.53 4.62 26.59
N TYR A 236 8.97 3.62 25.83
CA TYR A 236 8.55 3.45 24.44
C TYR A 236 7.10 3.00 24.28
N LEU A 237 6.57 2.17 25.18
CA LEU A 237 5.16 1.77 25.16
C LEU A 237 4.21 2.94 25.38
N SER A 238 4.59 3.91 26.23
CA SER A 238 3.79 5.11 26.52
C SER A 238 4.10 6.31 25.62
N ALA A 239 5.17 6.24 24.82
CA ALA A 239 5.57 7.32 23.93
C ALA A 239 4.54 7.62 22.83
N GLU A 240 4.53 8.86 22.34
CA GLU A 240 3.69 9.30 21.23
C GLU A 240 4.10 8.63 19.91
N VAL A 241 3.14 8.50 18.99
CA VAL A 241 3.40 8.07 17.60
C VAL A 241 4.48 8.95 16.98
N GLY A 242 5.39 8.34 16.20
CA GLY A 242 6.51 9.05 15.59
C GLY A 242 7.76 9.17 16.47
N THR A 243 7.71 8.72 17.74
CA THR A 243 8.89 8.67 18.60
C THR A 243 9.96 7.75 18.01
N VAL A 244 11.20 8.24 17.88
CA VAL A 244 12.34 7.44 17.43
C VAL A 244 12.67 6.35 18.44
N ILE A 245 12.78 5.11 17.97
CA ILE A 245 13.23 3.97 18.76
C ILE A 245 14.72 3.75 18.47
N SER A 246 15.56 3.87 19.50
CA SER A 246 17.01 3.70 19.35
C SER A 246 17.36 2.26 19.01
N MET A 247 18.24 2.05 18.03
CA MET A 247 18.73 0.71 17.68
C MET A 247 19.51 0.06 18.84
N ASP A 248 20.10 0.86 19.73
CA ASP A 248 20.79 0.37 20.93
C ASP A 248 19.82 -0.24 21.96
N ASP A 249 18.58 0.25 22.00
CA ASP A 249 17.54 -0.23 22.91
C ASP A 249 16.81 -1.47 22.38
N ILE A 250 16.86 -1.70 21.06
CA ILE A 250 16.18 -2.81 20.41
C ILE A 250 16.88 -4.15 20.71
N GLU A 251 16.07 -5.11 21.14
CA GLU A 251 16.48 -6.49 21.42
C GLU A 251 16.09 -7.43 20.28
N THR A 252 14.87 -7.27 19.74
CA THR A 252 14.40 -8.08 18.60
C THR A 252 13.55 -7.26 17.65
N MET A 253 13.67 -7.56 16.36
CA MET A 253 12.89 -6.98 15.26
C MET A 253 12.16 -8.08 14.51
N TRP A 254 10.90 -7.84 14.21
CA TRP A 254 9.97 -8.80 13.62
C TRP A 254 9.29 -8.21 12.39
N VAL A 255 8.96 -9.07 11.43
CA VAL A 255 8.15 -8.74 10.25
C VAL A 255 6.91 -9.62 10.27
N TRP A 256 5.76 -9.01 10.00
CA TRP A 256 4.50 -9.75 9.89
C TRP A 256 4.39 -10.42 8.53
N ILE A 257 4.00 -11.69 8.52
CA ILE A 257 3.64 -12.44 7.32
C ILE A 257 2.14 -12.72 7.42
N PRO A 258 1.29 -11.93 6.74
CA PRO A 258 -0.16 -12.12 6.77
C PRO A 258 -0.54 -13.44 6.10
N ARG A 259 -1.63 -14.05 6.55
CA ARG A 259 -2.17 -15.28 5.96
C ARG A 259 -2.54 -15.07 4.50
N TYR A 260 -2.11 -16.01 3.66
CA TYR A 260 -2.42 -15.99 2.24
C TYR A 260 -2.54 -17.41 1.68
N SER A 261 -3.17 -17.53 0.51
CA SER A 261 -3.10 -18.70 -0.34
C SER A 261 -2.19 -18.44 -1.53
N TYR A 262 -1.49 -19.46 -2.01
CA TYR A 262 -0.63 -19.35 -3.18
C TYR A 262 -1.01 -20.31 -4.31
N SER A 263 -0.54 -19.98 -5.51
CA SER A 263 -0.54 -20.85 -6.67
C SER A 263 0.75 -20.68 -7.47
N ILE A 264 1.27 -21.77 -7.99
CA ILE A 264 2.48 -21.77 -8.81
C ILE A 264 2.09 -22.05 -10.26
N GLY A 265 2.46 -21.13 -11.15
CA GLY A 265 2.23 -21.26 -12.59
C GLY A 265 3.22 -22.21 -13.27
N SER A 266 2.79 -22.77 -14.40
CA SER A 266 3.62 -23.50 -15.34
C SER A 266 3.28 -23.12 -16.77
N VAL A 267 4.31 -22.85 -17.59
CA VAL A 267 4.14 -22.53 -19.01
C VAL A 267 3.85 -23.80 -19.83
N ASP A 268 4.48 -24.92 -19.46
CA ASP A 268 4.44 -26.20 -20.18
C ASP A 268 3.52 -27.26 -19.54
N GLY A 269 2.97 -26.97 -18.36
CA GLY A 269 2.13 -27.87 -17.57
C GLY A 269 2.87 -28.99 -16.83
N THR A 270 4.20 -29.06 -16.94
CA THR A 270 5.04 -30.09 -16.31
C THR A 270 5.99 -29.50 -15.26
N ASN A 271 6.54 -28.32 -15.51
CA ASN A 271 7.49 -27.64 -14.63
C ASN A 271 6.82 -26.42 -13.98
N TYR A 272 6.70 -26.46 -12.65
CA TYR A 272 6.00 -25.44 -11.86
C TYR A 272 7.02 -24.64 -11.05
N TYR A 273 7.75 -23.76 -11.73
CA TYR A 273 8.70 -22.83 -11.12
C TYR A 273 8.08 -21.44 -10.87
N GLY A 274 6.86 -21.20 -11.33
CA GLY A 274 6.19 -19.89 -11.36
C GLY A 274 5.85 -19.48 -12.79
N LYS A 275 5.26 -18.30 -12.97
CA LYS A 275 4.95 -17.72 -14.28
C LYS A 275 5.95 -16.63 -14.68
N GLN A 276 6.06 -16.41 -15.99
CA GLN A 276 6.56 -15.14 -16.53
C GLN A 276 5.42 -14.12 -16.29
N GLY A 277 5.41 -13.50 -15.12
CA GLY A 277 4.41 -12.50 -14.73
C GLY A 277 4.89 -11.09 -15.04
N ASP A 278 4.22 -10.09 -14.46
CA ASP A 278 4.48 -8.67 -14.76
C ASP A 278 5.85 -8.21 -14.24
N TYR A 279 6.39 -8.93 -13.25
CA TYR A 279 7.62 -8.56 -12.55
C TYR A 279 8.83 -9.38 -12.98
N LEU A 280 8.68 -10.28 -13.96
CA LEU A 280 9.74 -11.12 -14.50
C LEU A 280 9.66 -11.20 -16.03
N ASP A 281 10.65 -10.60 -16.70
CA ASP A 281 10.68 -10.51 -18.17
C ASP A 281 11.16 -11.79 -18.87
N SER A 282 11.70 -12.76 -18.13
CA SER A 282 12.29 -13.99 -18.66
C SER A 282 11.45 -15.23 -18.37
N THR A 283 11.56 -16.25 -19.23
CA THR A 283 10.94 -17.56 -19.00
C THR A 283 11.47 -18.19 -17.71
N PRO A 284 10.59 -18.62 -16.77
CA PRO A 284 11.00 -19.28 -15.54
C PRO A 284 11.82 -20.56 -15.76
N THR A 285 12.85 -20.76 -14.95
CA THR A 285 13.66 -21.99 -14.90
C THR A 285 13.86 -22.45 -13.45
N VAL A 286 14.62 -23.53 -13.23
CA VAL A 286 15.03 -23.97 -11.88
C VAL A 286 15.89 -22.90 -11.22
N GLU A 287 16.84 -22.32 -11.96
CA GLU A 287 17.78 -21.32 -11.47
C GLU A 287 17.15 -19.93 -11.35
N LEU A 288 16.13 -19.63 -12.17
CA LEU A 288 15.41 -18.36 -12.17
C LEU A 288 13.91 -18.62 -11.97
N PRO A 289 13.47 -18.82 -10.71
CA PRO A 289 12.06 -19.11 -10.44
C PRO A 289 11.17 -17.96 -10.90
N GLY A 290 9.97 -18.34 -11.36
CA GLY A 290 8.94 -17.41 -11.83
C GLY A 290 8.25 -16.66 -10.70
N GLU A 291 7.32 -15.78 -11.07
CA GLU A 291 6.40 -15.17 -10.11
C GLU A 291 5.47 -16.21 -9.52
N ILE A 292 5.27 -16.14 -8.19
CA ILE A 292 4.28 -16.93 -7.45
C ILE A 292 3.05 -16.06 -7.21
N ASP A 293 1.89 -16.56 -7.62
CA ASP A 293 0.62 -15.90 -7.36
C ASP A 293 0.26 -16.06 -5.88
N VAL A 294 -0.02 -14.94 -5.22
CA VAL A 294 -0.43 -14.87 -3.82
C VAL A 294 -1.73 -14.11 -3.73
N LYS A 295 -2.66 -14.61 -2.92
CA LYS A 295 -3.84 -13.86 -2.49
C LYS A 295 -3.95 -13.86 -0.98
N PHE A 296 -4.05 -12.70 -0.36
CA PHE A 296 -4.32 -12.64 1.08
C PHE A 296 -5.71 -13.22 1.37
N VAL A 297 -5.88 -13.94 2.47
CA VAL A 297 -7.17 -14.57 2.77
C VAL A 297 -7.53 -14.39 4.24
N ASP A 298 -8.82 -14.29 4.53
CA ASP A 298 -9.32 -14.20 5.91
C ASP A 298 -8.84 -15.38 6.76
N THR A 299 -8.72 -15.17 8.07
CA THR A 299 -8.33 -16.19 9.06
C THR A 299 -9.11 -17.50 8.91
N SER A 300 -10.40 -17.43 8.59
CA SER A 300 -11.26 -18.61 8.42
C SER A 300 -11.07 -19.35 7.08
N THR A 301 -10.34 -18.77 6.12
CA THR A 301 -10.16 -19.36 4.79
C THR A 301 -9.03 -20.38 4.81
N LYS A 302 -9.30 -21.57 4.28
CA LYS A 302 -8.34 -22.68 4.20
C LYS A 302 -8.45 -23.38 2.84
N ASP A 303 -7.88 -22.76 1.81
CA ASP A 303 -7.86 -23.34 0.46
C ASP A 303 -7.01 -24.60 0.44
N ARG A 304 -7.53 -25.69 -0.13
CA ARG A 304 -6.85 -27.01 -0.16
C ARG A 304 -6.80 -27.59 -1.57
N GLY A 305 -6.61 -26.71 -2.55
CA GLY A 305 -6.41 -27.07 -3.95
C GLY A 305 -5.00 -27.60 -4.25
N THR A 306 -4.65 -27.64 -5.53
CA THR A 306 -3.40 -28.22 -6.04
C THR A 306 -2.17 -27.33 -5.87
N ALA A 307 -2.36 -26.07 -5.48
CA ALA A 307 -1.32 -25.03 -5.47
C ALA A 307 -0.68 -24.77 -6.85
N LYS A 308 -1.35 -25.16 -7.94
CA LYS A 308 -0.78 -25.23 -9.29
C LYS A 308 -1.77 -24.86 -10.38
N TYR A 309 -1.28 -24.26 -11.47
CA TYR A 309 -2.05 -24.05 -12.69
C TYR A 309 -1.16 -23.96 -13.94
N VAL A 310 -1.75 -24.22 -15.11
CA VAL A 310 -1.10 -23.96 -16.40
C VAL A 310 -1.43 -22.54 -16.82
N VAL A 311 -0.42 -21.72 -17.14
CA VAL A 311 -0.58 -20.28 -17.39
C VAL A 311 -1.61 -20.01 -18.50
N SER A 312 -1.56 -20.76 -19.60
CA SER A 312 -2.52 -20.64 -20.72
C SER A 312 -3.96 -21.01 -20.35
N SER A 313 -4.17 -21.74 -19.24
CA SER A 313 -5.49 -22.14 -18.74
C SER A 313 -6.04 -21.19 -17.67
N GLY A 314 -5.20 -20.30 -17.13
CA GLY A 314 -5.56 -19.40 -16.04
C GLY A 314 -5.71 -20.10 -14.68
N ILE A 315 -5.86 -19.28 -13.64
CA ILE A 315 -6.06 -19.73 -12.26
C ILE A 315 -7.54 -20.01 -12.02
N ASN A 316 -7.86 -21.09 -11.31
CA ASN A 316 -9.22 -21.36 -10.84
C ASN A 316 -9.25 -21.63 -9.32
N ASN A 317 -10.44 -21.82 -8.75
CA ASN A 317 -10.59 -22.01 -7.30
C ASN A 317 -9.77 -23.20 -6.75
N ASN A 318 -9.62 -24.28 -7.51
CA ASN A 318 -8.87 -25.45 -7.09
C ASN A 318 -7.34 -25.29 -7.27
N SER A 319 -6.87 -24.16 -7.80
CA SER A 319 -5.44 -23.88 -7.97
C SER A 319 -4.78 -23.31 -6.71
N TRP A 320 -5.56 -22.91 -5.70
CA TRP A 320 -5.07 -22.22 -4.51
C TRP A 320 -4.82 -23.17 -3.35
N TYR A 321 -3.79 -22.88 -2.55
CA TYR A 321 -3.51 -23.59 -1.30
C TYR A 321 -3.08 -22.62 -0.21
N THR A 322 -3.73 -22.69 0.97
CA THR A 322 -3.33 -21.94 2.17
C THR A 322 -2.31 -22.75 2.97
N PRO A 323 -1.06 -22.28 3.14
CA PRO A 323 -0.02 -22.99 3.87
C PRO A 323 -0.42 -23.38 5.30
N ASP A 324 -0.06 -24.60 5.72
CA ASP A 324 -0.25 -25.07 7.12
C ASP A 324 0.61 -24.29 8.13
N ALA A 325 1.55 -23.45 7.68
CA ALA A 325 2.30 -22.53 8.54
C ALA A 325 1.38 -21.53 9.28
N PHE A 326 0.20 -21.25 8.72
CA PHE A 326 -0.82 -20.39 9.33
C PHE A 326 -1.83 -21.18 10.18
N THR A 327 -1.50 -22.41 10.58
CA THR A 327 -2.33 -23.21 11.49
C THR A 327 -1.47 -23.65 12.67
N PHE A 328 -1.89 -23.31 13.89
CA PHE A 328 -1.25 -23.71 15.13
C PHE A 328 -2.15 -24.66 15.93
N GLY A 329 -1.83 -25.96 15.91
CA GLY A 329 -2.74 -26.96 16.44
C GLY A 329 -4.06 -26.96 15.68
N ASP A 330 -5.15 -26.63 16.38
CA ASP A 330 -6.50 -26.50 15.80
C ASP A 330 -6.89 -25.04 15.50
N GLU A 331 -5.99 -24.09 15.74
CA GLU A 331 -6.23 -22.66 15.56
C GLU A 331 -5.71 -22.17 14.21
N GLU A 332 -6.56 -21.47 13.46
CA GLU A 332 -6.17 -20.78 12.24
C GLU A 332 -5.67 -19.37 12.58
N LEU A 333 -4.45 -19.06 12.16
CA LEU A 333 -3.80 -17.78 12.40
C LEU A 333 -4.09 -16.80 11.26
N SER A 334 -4.27 -15.53 11.61
CA SER A 334 -4.40 -14.41 10.67
C SER A 334 -3.07 -14.07 9.97
N GLY A 335 -1.95 -14.50 10.55
CA GLY A 335 -0.59 -14.42 10.04
C GLY A 335 0.42 -14.89 11.08
N ILE A 336 1.71 -14.68 10.82
CA ILE A 336 2.79 -15.04 11.75
C ILE A 336 3.85 -13.94 11.83
N TRP A 337 4.47 -13.77 12.99
CA TRP A 337 5.66 -12.94 13.15
C TRP A 337 6.93 -13.74 12.85
N VAL A 338 7.80 -13.17 12.02
CA VAL A 338 9.08 -13.76 11.65
C VAL A 338 10.21 -12.81 12.04
N GLY A 339 11.30 -13.35 12.61
CA GLY A 339 12.49 -12.57 12.91
C GLY A 339 13.01 -11.87 11.67
N LYS A 340 13.15 -10.53 11.72
CA LYS A 340 13.54 -9.70 10.57
C LYS A 340 14.95 -9.98 10.07
N PHE A 341 15.83 -10.42 10.97
CA PHE A 341 17.24 -10.70 10.71
C PHE A 341 17.61 -12.08 11.20
N GLU A 342 18.79 -12.57 10.78
CA GLU A 342 19.34 -13.79 11.37
C GLU A 342 19.54 -13.61 12.88
N THR A 343 19.35 -14.69 13.64
CA THR A 343 19.48 -14.63 15.10
C THR A 343 20.94 -14.43 15.52
N SER A 344 21.16 -13.42 16.34
CA SER A 344 22.37 -13.20 17.13
C SER A 344 22.12 -13.61 18.59
N SER A 345 23.14 -13.52 19.45
CA SER A 345 22.96 -13.73 20.89
C SER A 345 23.01 -12.43 21.67
N SER A 346 22.57 -12.47 22.92
CA SER A 346 22.71 -11.38 23.88
C SER A 346 24.16 -11.00 24.22
N ASN A 347 25.15 -11.79 23.77
CA ASN A 347 26.58 -11.48 23.89
C ASN A 347 27.35 -11.94 22.63
N PRO A 348 27.24 -11.19 21.52
CA PRO A 348 27.78 -11.61 20.24
C PRO A 348 29.28 -11.42 20.17
N ASN A 349 30.03 -12.48 20.47
CA ASN A 349 31.47 -12.49 20.22
C ASN A 349 31.79 -12.62 18.72
N ALA A 350 32.91 -12.07 18.29
CA ALA A 350 33.33 -12.07 16.88
C ALA A 350 33.56 -13.47 16.27
N GLY A 351 33.79 -14.50 17.10
CA GLY A 351 34.12 -15.85 16.62
C GLY A 351 32.90 -16.63 16.15
N TYR A 352 31.83 -16.65 16.94
CA TYR A 352 30.64 -17.48 16.69
C TYR A 352 29.32 -16.79 17.06
N GLY A 353 29.33 -15.52 17.45
CA GLY A 353 28.14 -14.77 17.88
C GLY A 353 27.47 -15.31 19.15
N GLY A 354 27.86 -16.48 19.68
CA GLY A 354 27.30 -17.11 20.88
C GLY A 354 27.77 -18.55 21.08
N GLY A 355 28.15 -19.27 20.00
CA GLY A 355 28.66 -20.63 20.07
C GLY A 355 27.61 -21.67 20.49
N ASN A 356 28.04 -22.87 20.89
CA ASN A 356 27.12 -23.95 21.25
C ASN A 356 26.63 -23.85 22.70
N THR A 357 25.70 -22.94 22.98
CA THR A 357 25.11 -22.75 24.32
C THR A 357 23.63 -22.41 24.25
N ALA A 358 22.89 -22.69 25.32
CA ALA A 358 21.52 -22.22 25.54
C ALA A 358 21.40 -21.17 26.65
N GLU A 359 22.53 -20.81 27.28
CA GLU A 359 22.56 -19.86 28.41
C GLU A 359 22.31 -18.41 27.96
N LEU A 360 22.69 -18.06 26.73
CA LEU A 360 22.46 -16.74 26.16
C LEU A 360 21.02 -16.61 25.65
N ASP A 361 20.59 -15.38 25.45
CA ASP A 361 19.28 -15.05 24.90
C ASP A 361 19.40 -14.70 23.42
N ALA A 362 18.33 -14.93 22.66
CA ALA A 362 18.26 -14.54 21.25
C ALA A 362 18.26 -13.02 21.09
N MET A 363 18.84 -12.54 19.99
CA MET A 363 18.75 -11.14 19.59
C MET A 363 18.48 -11.12 18.09
N ILE A 364 17.58 -10.25 17.64
CA ILE A 364 17.19 -10.16 16.23
C ILE A 364 17.32 -8.71 15.80
N LYS A 365 18.52 -8.32 15.38
CA LYS A 365 18.80 -6.94 14.98
C LYS A 365 19.91 -6.94 13.92
N PRO A 366 20.01 -5.87 13.12
CA PRO A 366 21.02 -5.78 12.09
C PRO A 366 22.41 -5.49 12.68
N ASN A 367 23.45 -5.63 11.87
CA ASN A 367 24.79 -5.10 12.13
C ASN A 367 25.48 -5.69 13.38
N VAL A 368 25.07 -6.89 13.82
CA VAL A 368 25.73 -7.67 14.90
C VAL A 368 26.16 -9.05 14.42
N THR A 369 27.12 -9.68 15.10
CA THR A 369 27.61 -11.01 14.71
C THR A 369 26.52 -12.09 14.86
N SER A 370 26.24 -12.82 13.78
CA SER A 370 25.26 -13.91 13.73
C SER A 370 25.66 -15.06 14.65
N TRP A 371 24.67 -15.68 15.30
CA TRP A 371 24.88 -16.83 16.18
C TRP A 371 25.14 -18.09 15.35
N ARG A 372 26.33 -18.66 15.50
CA ARG A 372 26.82 -19.82 14.74
C ARG A 372 27.37 -20.90 15.66
N SER A 373 27.64 -22.06 15.08
CA SER A 373 28.18 -23.24 15.79
C SER A 373 27.28 -23.68 16.95
N ILE A 374 25.96 -23.61 16.77
CA ILE A 374 24.95 -24.01 17.75
C ILE A 374 24.21 -25.26 17.25
N ASN A 375 23.98 -26.23 18.13
CA ASN A 375 23.24 -27.44 17.79
C ASN A 375 21.72 -27.22 17.84
N VAL A 376 20.97 -28.11 17.19
CA VAL A 376 19.50 -28.00 17.09
C VAL A 376 18.82 -28.00 18.47
N SER A 377 19.32 -28.77 19.44
CA SER A 377 18.75 -28.79 20.80
C SER A 377 18.89 -27.46 21.52
N ASN A 378 20.03 -26.78 21.37
CA ASN A 378 20.24 -25.46 21.95
C ASN A 378 19.45 -24.40 21.20
N ILE A 379 19.34 -24.47 19.86
CA ILE A 379 18.46 -23.61 19.07
C ILE A 379 17.02 -23.70 19.60
N HIS A 380 16.50 -24.92 19.79
CA HIS A 380 15.15 -25.12 20.33
C HIS A 380 14.99 -24.47 21.70
N THR A 381 15.94 -24.71 22.62
CA THR A 381 15.91 -24.16 23.98
C THR A 381 15.98 -22.63 23.99
N VAL A 382 16.85 -22.03 23.18
CA VAL A 382 16.97 -20.58 23.06
C VAL A 382 15.69 -19.96 22.48
N ALA A 383 15.10 -20.60 21.47
CA ALA A 383 13.89 -20.10 20.86
C ALA A 383 12.68 -20.14 21.82
N THR A 384 12.56 -21.17 22.67
CA THR A 384 11.48 -21.24 23.68
C THR A 384 11.70 -20.28 24.85
N LYS A 385 12.95 -19.87 25.13
CA LYS A 385 13.24 -18.82 26.13
C LYS A 385 12.64 -17.46 25.78
N VAL A 386 12.32 -17.21 24.50
CA VAL A 386 11.75 -15.91 24.07
C VAL A 386 10.40 -15.63 24.73
N SER A 387 9.58 -16.65 24.97
CA SER A 387 8.34 -16.54 25.75
C SER A 387 8.43 -17.18 27.15
N ALA A 388 9.62 -17.47 27.68
CA ALA A 388 9.74 -17.99 29.03
C ALA A 388 9.45 -16.93 30.10
N SER A 389 9.11 -17.37 31.31
CA SER A 389 8.94 -16.49 32.46
C SER A 389 10.21 -15.67 32.71
N GLY A 390 10.05 -14.36 32.90
CA GLY A 390 11.18 -13.44 33.10
C GLY A 390 12.06 -13.21 31.87
N ASN A 391 11.58 -13.52 30.66
CA ASN A 391 12.31 -13.21 29.43
C ASN A 391 12.65 -11.71 29.32
N ARG A 392 13.83 -11.41 28.78
CA ARG A 392 14.35 -10.03 28.68
C ARG A 392 13.54 -9.12 27.75
N TYR A 393 12.72 -9.68 26.88
CA TYR A 393 11.97 -8.95 25.84
C TYR A 393 10.64 -8.39 26.35
N GLY A 394 10.10 -9.01 27.41
CA GLY A 394 8.79 -8.70 27.97
C GLY A 394 7.64 -9.47 27.32
N PHE A 395 7.89 -10.52 26.54
CA PHE A 395 6.80 -11.31 25.97
C PHE A 395 5.98 -12.03 27.03
N SER A 396 4.70 -12.26 26.74
CA SER A 396 3.82 -13.10 27.57
C SER A 396 4.27 -14.56 27.52
N GLU A 397 4.10 -15.27 28.64
CA GLU A 397 4.30 -16.73 28.71
C GLU A 397 3.31 -17.52 27.84
N SER A 398 2.21 -16.89 27.44
CA SER A 398 1.23 -17.48 26.51
C SER A 398 1.67 -17.40 25.05
N MET A 399 2.69 -16.60 24.72
CA MET A 399 3.19 -16.46 23.36
C MET A 399 3.89 -17.74 22.93
N ASN A 400 3.67 -18.18 21.69
CA ASN A 400 4.40 -19.31 21.12
C ASN A 400 5.67 -18.85 20.41
N SER A 401 6.83 -18.96 21.06
CA SER A 401 8.12 -18.80 20.39
C SER A 401 8.76 -20.15 20.07
N HIS A 402 9.31 -20.25 18.86
CA HIS A 402 10.04 -21.43 18.43
C HIS A 402 11.02 -21.09 17.31
N ALA A 403 11.93 -22.02 17.03
CA ALA A 403 12.81 -21.91 15.88
C ALA A 403 11.97 -22.11 14.60
N MET A 404 12.19 -21.26 13.60
CA MET A 404 11.43 -21.29 12.35
C MET A 404 11.37 -22.70 11.76
N LYS A 405 10.16 -23.17 11.42
CA LYS A 405 9.95 -24.42 10.70
C LYS A 405 10.13 -24.23 9.21
N ASN A 406 10.41 -25.32 8.50
CA ASN A 406 10.51 -25.29 7.04
C ASN A 406 9.21 -24.79 6.36
N SER A 407 8.04 -25.10 6.92
CA SER A 407 6.76 -24.60 6.40
C SER A 407 6.64 -23.08 6.52
N GLU A 408 7.16 -22.49 7.59
CA GLU A 408 7.17 -21.03 7.80
C GLU A 408 8.20 -20.35 6.90
N TRP A 409 9.37 -20.97 6.73
CA TRP A 409 10.35 -20.50 5.75
C TRP A 409 9.78 -20.49 4.33
N ALA A 410 9.00 -21.52 3.97
CA ALA A 410 8.35 -21.60 2.66
C ALA A 410 7.38 -20.44 2.44
N VAL A 411 6.60 -20.03 3.46
CA VAL A 411 5.68 -18.89 3.28
C VAL A 411 6.42 -17.56 3.12
N VAL A 412 7.51 -17.35 3.86
CA VAL A 412 8.35 -16.15 3.66
C VAL A 412 8.92 -16.13 2.24
N SER A 413 9.38 -17.28 1.76
CA SER A 413 9.98 -17.42 0.43
C SER A 413 8.96 -17.18 -0.70
N TYR A 414 7.75 -17.74 -0.58
CA TYR A 414 6.71 -17.55 -1.59
C TYR A 414 6.20 -16.12 -1.62
N LEU A 415 6.02 -15.48 -0.46
CA LEU A 415 5.64 -14.08 -0.40
C LEU A 415 6.73 -13.20 -1.03
N SER A 416 8.01 -13.46 -0.74
CA SER A 416 9.14 -12.75 -1.35
C SER A 416 9.18 -12.86 -2.88
N GLN A 417 8.76 -14.01 -3.41
CA GLN A 417 8.70 -14.31 -4.86
C GLN A 417 7.37 -13.89 -5.52
N SER A 418 6.53 -13.13 -4.82
CA SER A 418 5.27 -12.59 -5.33
C SER A 418 5.36 -11.08 -5.57
N ARG A 419 4.28 -10.49 -6.12
CA ARG A 419 4.14 -9.03 -6.26
C ARG A 419 4.29 -8.25 -4.94
N TYR A 420 3.99 -8.88 -3.80
CA TYR A 420 4.05 -8.23 -2.48
C TYR A 420 5.44 -8.32 -1.82
N GLY A 421 6.38 -8.99 -2.49
CA GLY A 421 7.71 -9.28 -1.98
C GLY A 421 8.81 -8.55 -2.72
N LYS A 422 10.02 -9.09 -2.60
CA LYS A 422 11.20 -8.57 -3.28
C LYS A 422 11.07 -8.57 -4.81
N LEU A 423 10.36 -9.55 -5.38
CA LEU A 423 10.13 -9.64 -6.83
C LEU A 423 9.32 -8.45 -7.37
N GLY A 424 8.25 -8.05 -6.66
CA GLY A 424 7.37 -6.96 -7.08
C GLY A 424 7.85 -5.56 -6.69
N ASN A 425 8.83 -5.45 -5.80
CA ASN A 425 9.33 -4.16 -5.33
C ASN A 425 10.20 -3.47 -6.40
N GLU A 426 9.79 -2.25 -6.77
CA GLU A 426 10.37 -1.45 -7.85
C GLU A 426 11.81 -1.00 -7.58
N ASN A 427 12.26 -0.98 -6.33
CA ASN A 427 13.64 -0.61 -5.99
C ASN A 427 14.65 -1.72 -6.39
N TYR A 428 14.17 -2.90 -6.78
CA TYR A 428 15.01 -4.02 -7.20
C TYR A 428 14.85 -4.33 -8.69
N PHE A 429 15.98 -4.42 -9.41
CA PHE A 429 16.01 -4.71 -10.85
C PHE A 429 16.94 -5.89 -11.19
N GLY A 430 16.59 -6.67 -12.23
CA GLY A 430 17.41 -7.78 -12.72
C GLY A 430 17.75 -8.79 -11.62
N LEU A 431 19.02 -9.21 -11.53
CA LEU A 431 19.52 -10.12 -10.48
C LEU A 431 19.31 -9.60 -9.05
N ASN A 432 19.01 -8.30 -8.85
CA ASN A 432 18.69 -7.76 -7.54
C ASN A 432 17.32 -8.20 -7.02
N LYS A 433 16.46 -8.82 -7.83
CA LYS A 433 15.20 -9.42 -7.38
C LYS A 433 15.38 -10.79 -6.70
N GLU A 434 16.53 -11.43 -6.90
CA GLU A 434 16.85 -12.70 -6.23
C GLU A 434 17.21 -12.48 -4.75
N VAL A 435 16.85 -13.43 -3.88
CA VAL A 435 17.24 -13.39 -2.46
C VAL A 435 18.73 -13.70 -2.34
N TYR A 436 19.48 -12.77 -1.75
CA TYR A 436 20.93 -12.92 -1.60
C TYR A 436 21.26 -13.77 -0.39
N GLN A 437 22.16 -14.73 -0.62
CA GLN A 437 22.78 -15.45 0.48
C GLN A 437 23.62 -14.46 1.30
N ASN A 438 23.48 -14.51 2.63
CA ASN A 438 24.41 -13.84 3.52
C ASN A 438 25.76 -14.59 3.46
N LYS A 439 26.59 -14.21 2.49
CA LYS A 439 27.98 -14.67 2.33
C LYS A 439 28.99 -13.74 2.99
N SER A 440 28.57 -12.97 4.00
CA SER A 440 29.50 -12.19 4.80
C SER A 440 30.47 -13.14 5.50
N ASP A 441 31.76 -13.05 5.19
CA ASP A 441 32.84 -13.68 5.95
C ASP A 441 32.98 -13.09 7.36
N GLN A 442 32.48 -11.88 7.56
CA GLN A 442 32.35 -11.24 8.87
C GLN A 442 31.15 -11.80 9.67
N TYR A 443 30.29 -12.60 9.06
CA TYR A 443 29.12 -13.22 9.68
C TYR A 443 28.23 -12.21 10.42
N ILE A 444 27.92 -11.10 9.76
CA ILE A 444 27.09 -10.03 10.33
C ILE A 444 25.64 -10.21 9.88
N THR A 445 24.71 -10.02 10.82
CA THR A 445 23.27 -10.02 10.60
C THR A 445 22.83 -8.86 9.71
N GLY A 446 21.84 -9.08 8.84
CA GLY A 446 21.34 -8.04 7.94
C GLY A 446 22.36 -7.58 6.90
N CYS A 447 23.38 -8.39 6.65
CA CYS A 447 24.42 -8.13 5.69
C CYS A 447 24.27 -9.05 4.48
N SER A 448 24.46 -8.52 3.27
CA SER A 448 24.57 -9.36 2.09
C SER A 448 25.70 -8.94 1.15
N TYR A 449 26.15 -9.91 0.36
CA TYR A 449 27.25 -9.76 -0.57
C TYR A 449 26.81 -9.21 -1.94
N GLY A 450 25.51 -8.94 -2.15
CA GLY A 450 25.09 -8.25 -3.38
C GLY A 450 25.05 -9.06 -4.66
N SER A 451 25.25 -10.37 -4.59
CA SER A 451 25.12 -11.28 -5.73
C SER A 451 24.44 -12.57 -5.28
N PRO A 452 23.48 -13.08 -6.06
CA PRO A 452 22.82 -14.34 -5.73
C PRO A 452 23.65 -15.57 -6.10
N SER A 453 24.68 -15.44 -6.96
CA SER A 453 25.50 -16.56 -7.45
C SER A 453 26.94 -16.60 -6.90
N ASN A 454 27.48 -17.81 -6.88
CA ASN A 454 28.73 -18.33 -6.31
C ASN A 454 30.01 -18.03 -7.12
N GLY A 455 29.98 -17.04 -8.02
CA GLY A 455 31.13 -16.70 -8.88
C GLY A 455 32.17 -15.77 -8.26
N ASN A 456 31.89 -15.17 -7.09
CA ASN A 456 32.74 -14.13 -6.54
C ASN A 456 33.50 -14.61 -5.30
N THR A 457 34.79 -14.25 -5.23
CA THR A 457 35.75 -14.66 -4.21
C THR A 457 36.11 -13.54 -3.25
N ASP A 458 35.46 -12.38 -3.34
CA ASP A 458 35.65 -11.30 -2.37
C ASP A 458 34.71 -11.51 -1.18
N TYR A 459 35.20 -11.25 0.02
CA TYR A 459 34.61 -11.69 1.28
C TYR A 459 34.36 -10.45 2.14
N GLY A 460 33.13 -9.93 2.15
CA GLY A 460 32.83 -8.70 2.90
C GLY A 460 31.35 -8.33 2.96
N CYS A 461 31.05 -7.23 3.68
CA CYS A 461 29.70 -6.75 3.93
C CYS A 461 29.31 -5.58 3.01
N GLN A 462 28.99 -5.89 1.75
CA GLN A 462 28.75 -4.87 0.71
C GLN A 462 27.42 -4.12 0.89
N TYR A 463 26.36 -4.85 1.27
CA TYR A 463 25.06 -4.28 1.59
C TYR A 463 24.82 -4.50 3.07
N THR A 464 25.17 -3.49 3.85
CA THR A 464 24.80 -3.38 5.26
C THR A 464 23.40 -2.79 5.35
N TYR A 465 22.62 -3.31 6.29
CA TYR A 465 21.48 -2.60 6.81
C TYR A 465 21.93 -1.19 7.28
N ASP A 466 21.25 -0.14 6.81
CA ASP A 466 21.53 1.31 6.97
C ASP A 466 22.36 2.05 5.91
N ASN A 467 23.14 1.40 5.03
CA ASN A 467 24.03 2.18 4.15
C ASN A 467 23.44 2.68 2.83
N ASN A 468 22.34 2.12 2.30
CA ASN A 468 21.77 2.55 1.00
C ASN A 468 20.33 2.03 0.77
N ILE A 469 19.40 2.16 1.71
CA ILE A 469 17.97 2.02 1.34
C ILE A 469 17.55 3.36 0.71
N ARG A 470 17.80 3.49 -0.59
CA ARG A 470 17.22 4.48 -1.50
C ARG A 470 16.54 3.74 -2.64
#